data_AF-C8ZJV3-F1
#
_entry.id   AF-C8ZJV3-F1
#
_cell.length_a   1.000
_cell.length_b   1.000
_cell.length_c   1.000
_cell.angle_alpha   90.00
_cell.angle_beta   90.00
_cell.angle_gamma   90.00
#
_symmetry.space_group_name_H-M   'P 1'
#
loop_
_entity.id
_entity.type
_entity.pdbx_description
1 polymer ?
#
loop_
_entity_poly.entity_id
_entity_poly.type
_entity_poly.pdbx_seq_one_letter_code
_entity_poly.pdbx_strand_id
1 'polypeptide(L)'
;LLIDNVEELLPVVYTPVVGEACQKYGSIYRRPQGLYISLKDKGKILEVLKNWPERSIRVIVVTDGERILGLGDLGCQGMGIPVGKLSLYTALGGVRPSACLPITIDVGTNNETLLNDEFYIGLRQRRATGEEYHELLEEFMTAVKQNYGEKVLIQFEDFANHNAFGLLAKYSKSHLVFNDDIQGTASVVLAGLLAALKVVGGTLADHTYLFLGAGEAGTGIADLIALEMSKHTEMPIDDCRKKIWLVDSKGLIVGSRKESLQHFKKPWAHEHEPLKTLLEAVESIKPTVLIGTSGVGRTFTKEVIEAMASFNEKPVIFSLSNPTSHSECTAEEAYTWTQGRAVFASGSPFDPVEYEGKTYYPGQS
;
A
#
# COMPACT_ATOMS: atom_id res chain seq x y z
N LEU A 1 -10.12 9.33 -24.11
CA LEU A 1 -10.34 10.26 -22.98
C LEU A 1 -9.34 10.03 -21.86
N LEU A 2 -9.43 8.96 -21.05
CA LEU A 2 -8.50 8.74 -19.93
C LEU A 2 -7.04 8.63 -20.40
N ILE A 3 -6.78 7.88 -21.48
CA ILE A 3 -5.44 7.74 -22.07
C ILE A 3 -4.90 9.10 -22.53
N ASP A 4 -5.73 9.91 -23.19
CA ASP A 4 -5.31 11.17 -23.81
C ASP A 4 -5.11 12.31 -22.79
N ASN A 5 -5.66 12.17 -21.57
CA ASN A 5 -5.66 13.22 -20.54
C ASN A 5 -5.29 12.63 -19.16
N VAL A 6 -4.32 11.72 -19.14
CA VAL A 6 -4.00 10.92 -17.95
C VAL A 6 -3.62 11.77 -16.75
N GLU A 7 -2.81 12.83 -16.92
CA GLU A 7 -2.36 13.68 -15.81
C GLU A 7 -3.52 14.43 -15.14
N GLU A 8 -4.48 14.91 -15.93
CA GLU A 8 -5.66 15.63 -15.43
C GLU A 8 -6.69 14.69 -14.79
N LEU A 9 -6.90 13.51 -15.39
CA LEU A 9 -7.98 12.62 -15.00
C LEU A 9 -7.57 11.57 -13.97
N LEU A 10 -6.28 11.26 -13.81
CA LEU A 10 -5.81 10.28 -12.82
C LEU A 10 -6.24 10.65 -11.39
N PRO A 11 -6.13 11.92 -10.93
CA PRO A 11 -6.62 12.31 -9.60
C PRO A 11 -8.15 12.17 -9.42
N VAL A 12 -8.90 12.13 -10.52
CA VAL A 12 -10.37 12.01 -10.52
C VAL A 12 -10.81 10.55 -10.51
N VAL A 13 -10.20 9.70 -11.36
CA VAL A 13 -10.58 8.28 -11.48
C VAL A 13 -9.84 7.36 -10.49
N TYR A 14 -8.83 7.90 -9.82
CA TYR A 14 -7.99 7.19 -8.86
C TYR A 14 -7.73 8.07 -7.62
N THR A 15 -6.58 7.95 -6.94
CA THR A 15 -6.31 8.71 -5.73
C THR A 15 -6.13 10.21 -6.03
N PRO A 16 -6.71 11.11 -5.23
CA PRO A 16 -7.42 10.86 -3.96
C PRO A 16 -8.94 10.62 -4.10
N VAL A 17 -9.57 11.01 -5.21
CA VAL A 17 -11.05 11.07 -5.35
C VAL A 17 -11.71 9.69 -5.24
N VAL A 18 -11.04 8.62 -5.68
CA VAL A 18 -11.55 7.24 -5.54
C VAL A 18 -11.80 6.86 -4.08
N GLY A 19 -11.00 7.39 -3.14
CA GLY A 19 -11.18 7.15 -1.71
C GLY A 19 -12.46 7.80 -1.18
N GLU A 20 -12.72 9.05 -1.56
CA GLU A 20 -13.96 9.75 -1.23
C GLU A 20 -15.17 9.06 -1.87
N ALA A 21 -15.03 8.59 -3.12
CA ALA A 21 -16.05 7.80 -3.79
C ALA A 21 -16.38 6.52 -3.02
N CYS A 22 -15.38 5.83 -2.44
CA CYS A 22 -15.61 4.66 -1.58
C CYS A 22 -16.30 5.03 -0.27
N GLN A 23 -16.00 6.17 0.35
CA GLN A 23 -16.72 6.62 1.56
C GLN A 23 -18.20 6.89 1.29
N LYS A 24 -18.52 7.43 0.11
CA LYS A 24 -19.88 7.83 -0.27
C LYS A 24 -20.58 6.83 -1.19
N TYR A 25 -19.99 5.65 -1.42
CA TYR A 25 -20.32 4.76 -2.53
C TYR A 25 -21.81 4.40 -2.61
N GLY A 26 -22.45 4.11 -1.47
CA GLY A 26 -23.88 3.83 -1.39
C GLY A 26 -24.75 4.99 -1.87
N SER A 27 -24.46 6.22 -1.40
CA SER A 27 -25.23 7.42 -1.76
C SER A 27 -25.07 7.87 -3.22
N ILE A 28 -23.91 7.58 -3.82
CA ILE A 28 -23.60 7.95 -5.22
C ILE A 28 -23.86 6.81 -6.20
N TYR A 29 -24.33 5.65 -5.74
CA TYR A 29 -24.54 4.47 -6.57
C TYR A 29 -25.54 4.76 -7.71
N ARG A 30 -25.21 4.30 -8.92
CA ARG A 30 -26.04 4.53 -10.12
C ARG A 30 -26.15 3.29 -11.00
N ARG A 31 -25.01 2.74 -11.45
CA ARG A 31 -24.95 1.52 -12.26
C ARG A 31 -24.01 0.53 -11.59
N PRO A 32 -24.37 -0.76 -11.53
CA PRO A 32 -23.49 -1.77 -10.96
C PRO A 32 -22.19 -1.89 -11.77
N GLN A 33 -21.08 -1.94 -11.05
CA GLN A 33 -19.75 -2.24 -11.59
C GLN A 33 -19.11 -3.32 -10.71
N GLY A 34 -18.45 -4.28 -11.34
CA GLY A 34 -17.85 -5.42 -10.65
C GLY A 34 -18.82 -6.50 -10.21
N LEU A 35 -18.28 -7.48 -9.50
CA LEU A 35 -19.00 -8.63 -8.96
C LEU A 35 -18.85 -8.66 -7.44
N TYR A 36 -19.96 -8.83 -6.74
CA TYR A 36 -20.00 -8.90 -5.28
C TYR A 36 -20.20 -10.34 -4.85
N ILE A 37 -19.38 -10.81 -3.92
CA ILE A 37 -19.47 -12.15 -3.34
C ILE A 37 -19.52 -11.98 -1.83
N SER A 38 -20.57 -12.46 -1.19
CA SER A 38 -20.81 -12.24 0.24
C SER A 38 -20.79 -13.54 1.03
N LEU A 39 -20.83 -13.45 2.36
CA LEU A 39 -21.04 -14.62 3.23
C LEU A 39 -22.32 -15.41 2.89
N LYS A 40 -23.34 -14.76 2.31
CA LYS A 40 -24.59 -15.42 1.90
C LYS A 40 -24.42 -16.31 0.67
N ASP A 41 -23.31 -16.16 -0.05
CA ASP A 41 -23.00 -16.91 -1.27
C ASP A 41 -22.12 -18.13 -1.01
N LYS A 42 -21.78 -18.40 0.26
CA LYS A 42 -21.01 -19.58 0.68
C LYS A 42 -21.67 -20.87 0.17
N GLY A 43 -20.88 -21.74 -0.43
CA GLY A 43 -21.29 -22.96 -1.12
C GLY A 43 -21.77 -22.75 -2.57
N LYS A 44 -21.83 -21.51 -3.06
CA LYS A 44 -22.36 -21.14 -4.38
C LYS A 44 -21.49 -20.12 -5.12
N ILE A 45 -20.26 -19.87 -4.69
CA ILE A 45 -19.42 -18.83 -5.31
C ILE A 45 -19.19 -19.09 -6.80
N LEU A 46 -19.03 -20.36 -7.20
CA LEU A 46 -18.91 -20.73 -8.61
C LEU A 46 -20.14 -20.33 -9.44
N GLU A 47 -21.34 -20.41 -8.87
CA GLU A 47 -22.58 -19.99 -9.54
C GLU A 47 -22.61 -18.47 -9.71
N VAL A 48 -22.19 -17.73 -8.68
CA VAL A 48 -22.07 -16.27 -8.73
C VAL A 48 -21.09 -15.84 -9.83
N LEU A 49 -19.91 -16.49 -9.92
CA LEU A 49 -18.93 -16.22 -10.97
C LEU A 49 -19.48 -16.50 -12.38
N LYS A 50 -20.33 -17.52 -12.55
CA LYS A 50 -20.96 -17.85 -13.84
C LYS A 50 -21.98 -16.81 -14.30
N ASN A 51 -22.49 -15.96 -13.43
CA ASN A 51 -23.36 -14.85 -13.80
C ASN A 51 -22.59 -13.70 -14.50
N TRP A 52 -21.27 -13.64 -14.35
CA TRP A 52 -20.46 -12.67 -15.09
C TRP A 52 -20.51 -12.96 -16.60
N PRO A 53 -20.81 -11.97 -17.45
CA PRO A 53 -21.05 -12.20 -18.88
C PRO A 53 -19.77 -12.57 -19.65
N GLU A 54 -18.62 -12.03 -19.22
CA GLU A 54 -17.34 -12.30 -19.88
C GLU A 54 -16.76 -13.63 -19.41
N ARG A 55 -16.39 -14.50 -20.35
CA ARG A 55 -15.86 -15.85 -20.04
C ARG A 55 -14.34 -15.92 -19.99
N SER A 56 -13.66 -14.96 -20.62
CA SER A 56 -12.20 -14.96 -20.76
C SER A 56 -11.55 -13.91 -19.85
N ILE A 57 -11.77 -14.05 -18.55
CA ILE A 57 -11.14 -13.22 -17.53
C ILE A 57 -9.66 -13.57 -17.41
N ARG A 58 -8.82 -12.54 -17.34
CA ARG A 58 -7.36 -12.66 -17.19
C ARG A 58 -6.82 -11.92 -15.98
N VAL A 59 -7.49 -10.84 -15.55
CA VAL A 59 -7.10 -10.06 -14.38
C VAL A 59 -8.31 -9.85 -13.48
N ILE A 60 -8.19 -10.31 -12.25
CA ILE A 60 -9.11 -10.02 -11.16
C ILE A 60 -8.38 -9.07 -10.21
N VAL A 61 -9.02 -7.98 -9.83
CA VAL A 61 -8.63 -7.19 -8.65
C VAL A 61 -9.70 -7.42 -7.60
N VAL A 62 -9.30 -7.88 -6.43
CA VAL A 62 -10.21 -8.26 -5.35
C VAL A 62 -9.84 -7.54 -4.06
N THR A 63 -10.85 -7.08 -3.33
CA THR A 63 -10.73 -6.48 -2.00
C THR A 63 -11.82 -7.01 -1.07
N ASP A 64 -11.58 -6.97 0.24
CA ASP A 64 -12.63 -7.11 1.27
C ASP A 64 -13.00 -5.76 1.92
N GLY A 65 -12.36 -4.67 1.48
CA GLY A 65 -12.58 -3.31 1.95
C GLY A 65 -12.19 -3.02 3.39
N GLU A 66 -11.38 -3.87 4.03
CA GLU A 66 -10.99 -3.68 5.44
C GLU A 66 -10.01 -2.52 5.64
N ARG A 67 -9.18 -2.23 4.64
CA ARG A 67 -8.15 -1.19 4.70
C ARG A 67 -8.09 -0.39 3.41
N ILE A 68 -9.16 0.31 3.08
CA ILE A 68 -9.21 1.16 1.88
C ILE A 68 -8.27 2.36 2.07
N LEU A 69 -7.14 2.37 1.35
CA LEU A 69 -6.10 3.40 1.48
C LEU A 69 -5.73 3.63 2.97
N GLY A 70 -5.59 4.90 3.39
CA GLY A 70 -5.53 5.31 4.81
C GLY A 70 -6.90 5.52 5.48
N LEU A 71 -8.02 5.22 4.81
CA LEU A 71 -9.38 5.54 5.27
C LEU A 71 -10.00 4.45 6.17
N GLY A 72 -9.36 3.28 6.25
CA GLY A 72 -9.78 2.17 7.09
C GLY A 72 -10.87 1.30 6.48
N ASP A 73 -11.73 0.75 7.32
CA ASP A 73 -12.76 -0.21 6.93
C ASP A 73 -13.94 0.49 6.25
N LEU A 74 -14.14 0.24 4.95
CA LEU A 74 -15.28 0.71 4.17
C LEU A 74 -16.18 -0.44 3.68
N GLY A 75 -15.91 -1.68 4.10
CA GLY A 75 -16.71 -2.86 3.79
C GLY A 75 -16.96 -3.02 2.29
N CYS A 76 -18.22 -3.32 1.95
CA CYS A 76 -18.67 -3.52 0.58
C CYS A 76 -18.52 -2.27 -0.32
N GLN A 77 -18.39 -1.07 0.27
CA GLN A 77 -18.15 0.17 -0.48
C GLN A 77 -16.72 0.28 -1.03
N GLY A 78 -15.81 -0.61 -0.61
CA GLY A 78 -14.46 -0.72 -1.15
C GLY A 78 -14.37 -1.06 -2.64
N MET A 79 -15.48 -1.46 -3.29
CA MET A 79 -15.53 -1.80 -4.73
C MET A 79 -14.96 -0.71 -5.64
N GLY A 80 -15.02 0.55 -5.24
CA GLY A 80 -14.44 1.65 -6.02
C GLY A 80 -12.96 1.45 -6.34
N ILE A 81 -12.20 0.80 -5.44
CA ILE A 81 -10.76 0.56 -5.63
C ILE A 81 -10.49 -0.47 -6.74
N PRO A 82 -11.00 -1.72 -6.70
CA PRO A 82 -10.86 -2.65 -7.81
C PRO A 82 -11.30 -2.09 -9.17
N VAL A 83 -12.38 -1.30 -9.19
CA VAL A 83 -12.87 -0.65 -10.42
C VAL A 83 -11.86 0.39 -10.94
N GLY A 84 -11.35 1.25 -10.05
CA GLY A 84 -10.32 2.22 -10.39
C GLY A 84 -9.04 1.55 -10.91
N LYS A 85 -8.52 0.55 -10.18
CA LYS A 85 -7.32 -0.22 -10.56
C LYS A 85 -7.46 -0.84 -11.95
N LEU A 86 -8.57 -1.52 -12.23
CA LEU A 86 -8.77 -2.17 -13.54
C LEU A 86 -8.97 -1.17 -14.69
N SER A 87 -9.43 0.05 -14.39
CA SER A 87 -9.43 1.15 -15.35
C SER A 87 -8.00 1.55 -15.71
N LEU A 88 -7.08 1.58 -14.74
CA LEU A 88 -5.65 1.85 -14.98
C LEU A 88 -4.92 0.69 -15.69
N TYR A 89 -5.25 -0.56 -15.36
CA TYR A 89 -4.77 -1.72 -16.14
C TYR A 89 -5.08 -1.58 -17.63
N THR A 90 -6.25 -1.04 -17.95
CA THR A 90 -6.66 -0.81 -19.33
C THR A 90 -5.96 0.41 -19.94
N ALA A 91 -6.05 1.56 -19.26
CA ALA A 91 -5.55 2.83 -19.80
C ALA A 91 -4.01 2.89 -19.88
N LEU A 92 -3.31 2.36 -18.87
CA LEU A 92 -1.86 2.43 -18.76
C LEU A 92 -1.19 1.12 -19.21
N GLY A 93 -1.78 -0.03 -18.86
CA GLY A 93 -1.22 -1.34 -19.16
C GLY A 93 -1.70 -1.97 -20.47
N GLY A 94 -2.67 -1.37 -21.16
CA GLY A 94 -3.24 -1.91 -22.41
C GLY A 94 -3.98 -3.24 -22.23
N VAL A 95 -4.35 -3.61 -21.01
CA VAL A 95 -5.14 -4.82 -20.75
C VAL A 95 -6.55 -4.62 -21.29
N ARG A 96 -7.09 -5.63 -22.00
CA ARG A 96 -8.46 -5.55 -22.53
C ARG A 96 -9.46 -5.45 -21.38
N PRO A 97 -10.37 -4.45 -21.37
CA PRO A 97 -11.31 -4.27 -20.26
C PRO A 97 -12.29 -5.44 -20.11
N SER A 98 -12.65 -6.13 -21.20
CA SER A 98 -13.48 -7.34 -21.14
C SER A 98 -12.78 -8.55 -20.48
N ALA A 99 -11.47 -8.48 -20.28
CA ALA A 99 -10.69 -9.49 -19.56
C ALA A 99 -10.45 -9.11 -18.08
N CYS A 100 -11.02 -8.00 -17.62
CA CYS A 100 -10.87 -7.46 -16.27
C CYS A 100 -12.14 -7.73 -15.46
N LEU A 101 -11.99 -8.18 -14.22
CA LEU A 101 -13.11 -8.46 -13.31
C LEU A 101 -12.83 -7.85 -11.93
N PRO A 102 -13.49 -6.72 -11.57
CA PRO A 102 -13.42 -6.16 -10.23
C PRO A 102 -14.29 -6.99 -9.28
N ILE A 103 -13.76 -7.37 -8.12
CA ILE A 103 -14.48 -8.16 -7.11
C ILE A 103 -14.40 -7.51 -5.73
N THR A 104 -15.50 -7.53 -5.00
CA THR A 104 -15.53 -7.26 -3.56
C THR A 104 -16.07 -8.47 -2.82
N ILE A 105 -15.30 -8.92 -1.82
CA ILE A 105 -15.70 -9.97 -0.89
C ILE A 105 -16.33 -9.32 0.34
N ASP A 106 -17.66 -9.40 0.47
CA ASP A 106 -18.40 -8.78 1.54
C ASP A 106 -18.62 -9.76 2.71
N VAL A 107 -17.77 -9.63 3.72
CA VAL A 107 -17.84 -10.37 4.98
C VAL A 107 -18.44 -9.55 6.13
N GLY A 108 -19.08 -8.42 5.82
CA GLY A 108 -19.49 -7.41 6.79
C GLY A 108 -18.47 -6.28 6.93
N THR A 109 -18.72 -5.37 7.87
CA THR A 109 -17.84 -4.23 8.17
C THR A 109 -17.84 -3.92 9.67
N ASN A 110 -16.70 -3.51 10.19
CA ASN A 110 -16.56 -3.02 11.56
C ASN A 110 -16.78 -1.49 11.66
N ASN A 111 -17.09 -0.83 10.55
CA ASN A 111 -17.37 0.59 10.51
C ASN A 111 -18.81 0.86 10.98
N GLU A 112 -18.95 1.33 12.22
CA GLU A 112 -20.25 1.66 12.82
C GLU A 112 -21.01 2.74 12.06
N THR A 113 -20.32 3.70 11.45
CA THR A 113 -20.98 4.70 10.62
C THR A 113 -21.70 4.05 9.44
N LEU A 114 -21.04 3.11 8.75
CA LEU A 114 -21.63 2.40 7.61
C LEU A 114 -22.73 1.41 8.04
N LEU A 115 -22.59 0.74 9.19
CA LEU A 115 -23.64 -0.14 9.71
C LEU A 115 -24.96 0.60 9.95
N ASN A 116 -24.85 1.87 10.39
CA ASN A 116 -26.00 2.74 10.68
C ASN A 116 -26.44 3.60 9.48
N ASP A 117 -25.69 3.64 8.38
CA ASP A 117 -26.01 4.43 7.18
C ASP A 117 -27.09 3.73 6.34
N GLU A 118 -28.24 4.36 6.12
CA GLU A 118 -29.35 3.80 5.33
C GLU A 118 -28.97 3.44 3.88
N PHE A 119 -27.94 4.10 3.31
CA PHE A 119 -27.47 3.86 1.96
C PHE A 119 -26.36 2.80 1.86
N TYR A 120 -25.87 2.25 2.97
CA TYR A 120 -24.86 1.21 2.94
C TYR A 120 -25.34 -0.02 2.13
N ILE A 121 -24.52 -0.42 1.17
CA ILE A 121 -24.86 -1.45 0.17
C ILE A 121 -24.46 -2.88 0.58
N GLY A 122 -23.68 -3.03 1.65
CA GLY A 122 -23.16 -4.32 2.09
C GLY A 122 -24.01 -5.03 3.14
N LEU A 123 -23.49 -6.15 3.62
CA LEU A 123 -24.05 -6.88 4.76
C LEU A 123 -23.98 -6.01 6.02
N ARG A 124 -25.13 -5.71 6.62
CA ARG A 124 -25.26 -4.97 7.89
C ARG A 124 -24.94 -5.85 9.09
N GLN A 125 -23.69 -6.28 9.16
CA GLN A 125 -23.14 -7.09 10.24
C GLN A 125 -21.65 -6.75 10.42
N ARG A 126 -21.13 -7.06 11.61
CA ARG A 126 -19.68 -7.01 11.88
C ARG A 126 -18.94 -8.02 10.99
N ARG A 127 -17.65 -7.76 10.73
CA ARG A 127 -16.82 -8.64 9.91
C ARG A 127 -16.78 -10.05 10.48
N ALA A 128 -17.00 -11.05 9.62
CA ALA A 128 -16.63 -12.42 9.95
C ALA A 128 -15.12 -12.54 10.17
N THR A 129 -14.72 -13.41 11.09
CA THR A 129 -13.31 -13.63 11.44
C THR A 129 -13.03 -15.12 11.59
N GLY A 130 -11.76 -15.50 11.67
CA GLY A 130 -11.39 -16.89 11.90
C GLY A 130 -11.88 -17.82 10.77
N GLU A 131 -12.30 -19.03 11.12
CA GLU A 131 -12.62 -20.09 10.17
C GLU A 131 -13.64 -19.68 9.11
N GLU A 132 -14.72 -18.98 9.48
CA GLU A 132 -15.77 -18.56 8.55
C GLU A 132 -15.23 -17.69 7.40
N TYR A 133 -14.35 -16.74 7.71
CA TYR A 133 -13.69 -15.87 6.73
C TYR A 133 -12.75 -16.69 5.81
N HIS A 134 -11.97 -17.59 6.40
CA HIS A 134 -10.99 -18.38 5.65
C HIS A 134 -11.66 -19.40 4.72
N GLU A 135 -12.77 -20.01 5.14
CA GLU A 135 -13.54 -20.93 4.32
C GLU A 135 -14.14 -20.23 3.09
N LEU A 136 -14.69 -19.02 3.25
CA LEU A 136 -15.21 -18.24 2.13
C LEU A 136 -14.10 -17.89 1.11
N LEU A 137 -12.93 -17.46 1.58
CA LEU A 137 -11.81 -17.16 0.70
C LEU A 137 -11.22 -18.39 0.03
N GLU A 138 -11.16 -19.53 0.71
CA GLU A 138 -10.72 -20.80 0.08
C GLU A 138 -11.68 -21.21 -1.03
N GLU A 139 -13.00 -21.13 -0.78
CA GLU A 139 -14.02 -21.40 -1.78
C GLU A 139 -13.89 -20.43 -2.97
N PHE A 140 -13.70 -19.13 -2.69
CA PHE A 140 -13.51 -18.11 -3.73
C PHE A 140 -12.31 -18.42 -4.63
N MET A 141 -11.13 -18.66 -4.03
CA MET A 141 -9.92 -18.94 -4.79
C MET A 141 -10.06 -20.23 -5.62
N THR A 142 -10.64 -21.27 -5.03
CA THR A 142 -10.94 -22.53 -5.72
C THR A 142 -11.89 -22.32 -6.89
N ALA A 143 -12.97 -21.57 -6.69
CA ALA A 143 -13.98 -21.30 -7.71
C ALA A 143 -13.41 -20.43 -8.85
N VAL A 144 -12.56 -19.44 -8.55
CA VAL A 144 -11.86 -18.64 -9.55
C VAL A 144 -10.97 -19.51 -10.44
N LYS A 145 -10.13 -20.36 -9.83
CA LYS A 145 -9.28 -21.30 -10.57
C LYS A 145 -10.11 -22.29 -11.40
N GLN A 146 -11.20 -22.81 -10.86
CA GLN A 146 -12.09 -23.72 -11.58
C GLN A 146 -12.77 -23.06 -12.79
N ASN A 147 -13.18 -21.80 -12.66
CA ASN A 147 -13.94 -21.09 -13.69
C ASN A 147 -13.05 -20.45 -14.77
N TYR A 148 -11.88 -19.92 -14.39
CA TYR A 148 -11.01 -19.13 -15.28
C TYR A 148 -9.64 -19.76 -15.55
N GLY A 149 -9.31 -20.86 -14.87
CA GLY A 149 -8.07 -21.62 -15.07
C GLY A 149 -6.85 -21.08 -14.35
N GLU A 150 -5.72 -21.78 -14.50
CA GLU A 150 -4.47 -21.55 -13.75
C GLU A 150 -3.75 -20.22 -14.06
N LYS A 151 -4.09 -19.57 -15.18
CA LYS A 151 -3.38 -18.39 -15.68
C LYS A 151 -4.07 -17.07 -15.35
N VAL A 152 -5.22 -17.09 -14.67
CA VAL A 152 -5.88 -15.87 -14.22
C VAL A 152 -5.02 -15.20 -13.14
N LEU A 153 -4.70 -13.92 -13.33
CA LEU A 153 -4.04 -13.11 -12.32
C LEU A 153 -5.07 -12.67 -11.30
N ILE A 154 -4.77 -12.90 -10.01
CA ILE A 154 -5.58 -12.42 -8.89
C ILE A 154 -4.73 -11.41 -8.11
N GLN A 155 -5.06 -10.14 -8.26
CA GLN A 155 -4.48 -9.05 -7.47
C GLN A 155 -5.31 -8.83 -6.21
N PHE A 156 -4.71 -9.03 -5.05
CA PHE A 156 -5.26 -8.64 -3.76
C PHE A 156 -5.00 -7.14 -3.53
N GLU A 157 -6.01 -6.44 -3.05
CA GLU A 157 -5.98 -5.00 -2.84
C GLU A 157 -6.70 -4.61 -1.55
N ASP A 158 -6.10 -3.72 -0.76
CA ASP A 158 -6.72 -3.05 0.41
C ASP A 158 -7.30 -4.02 1.47
N PHE A 159 -6.65 -5.18 1.65
CA PHE A 159 -6.90 -6.07 2.78
C PHE A 159 -6.17 -5.55 4.04
N ALA A 160 -6.63 -5.88 5.25
CA ALA A 160 -5.84 -5.56 6.43
C ALA A 160 -4.56 -6.40 6.52
N ASN A 161 -3.51 -5.82 7.11
CA ASN A 161 -2.16 -6.41 7.23
C ASN A 161 -2.15 -7.90 7.54
N HIS A 162 -2.90 -8.33 8.56
CA HIS A 162 -2.90 -9.72 9.00
C HIS A 162 -3.44 -10.68 7.93
N ASN A 163 -4.46 -10.26 7.18
CA ASN A 163 -5.03 -11.02 6.08
C ASN A 163 -4.13 -10.94 4.84
N ALA A 164 -3.68 -9.76 4.44
CA ALA A 164 -2.86 -9.55 3.25
C ALA A 164 -1.62 -10.47 3.20
N PHE A 165 -0.83 -10.51 4.28
CA PHE A 165 0.33 -11.40 4.37
C PHE A 165 -0.04 -12.89 4.35
N GLY A 166 -1.10 -13.27 5.07
CA GLY A 166 -1.57 -14.66 5.12
C GLY A 166 -2.05 -15.16 3.77
N LEU A 167 -2.83 -14.35 3.05
CA LEU A 167 -3.36 -14.64 1.72
C LEU A 167 -2.24 -14.76 0.70
N LEU A 168 -1.32 -13.80 0.66
CA LEU A 168 -0.19 -13.82 -0.26
C LEU A 168 0.70 -15.06 -0.03
N ALA A 169 1.05 -15.35 1.23
CA ALA A 169 1.89 -16.50 1.57
C ALA A 169 1.22 -17.86 1.27
N LYS A 170 -0.11 -17.94 1.43
CA LYS A 170 -0.89 -19.14 1.15
C LYS A 170 -1.06 -19.38 -0.34
N TYR A 171 -1.57 -18.38 -1.08
CA TYR A 171 -2.01 -18.56 -2.45
C TYR A 171 -0.92 -18.37 -3.50
N SER A 172 0.21 -17.74 -3.19
CA SER A 172 1.38 -17.69 -4.09
C SER A 172 1.94 -19.06 -4.49
N LYS A 173 1.65 -20.10 -3.69
CA LYS A 173 2.07 -21.48 -3.97
C LYS A 173 1.14 -22.21 -4.96
N SER A 174 -0.08 -21.71 -5.14
CA SER A 174 -1.13 -22.43 -5.87
C SER A 174 -1.79 -21.61 -6.96
N HIS A 175 -1.68 -20.28 -6.96
CA HIS A 175 -2.34 -19.39 -7.92
C HIS A 175 -1.36 -18.32 -8.39
N LEU A 176 -1.62 -17.75 -9.58
CA LEU A 176 -0.94 -16.54 -10.03
C LEU A 176 -1.52 -15.35 -9.26
N VAL A 177 -0.91 -15.02 -8.13
CA VAL A 177 -1.34 -13.92 -7.26
C VAL A 177 -0.27 -12.86 -7.12
N PHE A 178 -0.75 -11.66 -6.82
CA PHE A 178 0.05 -10.49 -6.51
C PHE A 178 -0.73 -9.65 -5.49
N ASN A 179 -0.04 -8.94 -4.60
CA ASN A 179 -0.65 -7.94 -3.73
C ASN A 179 0.03 -6.59 -3.99
N ASP A 180 -0.74 -5.58 -4.39
CA ASP A 180 -0.19 -4.29 -4.81
C ASP A 180 0.34 -3.46 -3.64
N ASP A 181 -0.35 -3.51 -2.50
CA ASP A 181 0.04 -2.82 -1.26
C ASP A 181 1.38 -3.30 -0.69
N ILE A 182 1.69 -4.59 -0.87
CA ILE A 182 2.96 -5.19 -0.43
C ILE A 182 4.01 -5.13 -1.55
N GLN A 183 3.72 -5.73 -2.70
CA GLN A 183 4.72 -6.00 -3.73
C GLN A 183 4.81 -4.87 -4.76
N GLY A 184 3.68 -4.29 -5.16
CA GLY A 184 3.65 -3.15 -6.09
C GLY A 184 4.31 -1.92 -5.50
N THR A 185 3.90 -1.57 -4.28
CA THR A 185 4.48 -0.48 -3.48
C THR A 185 5.98 -0.70 -3.26
N ALA A 186 6.40 -1.93 -2.92
CA ALA A 186 7.83 -2.24 -2.79
C ALA A 186 8.61 -1.97 -4.09
N SER A 187 8.06 -2.40 -5.23
CA SER A 187 8.71 -2.24 -6.53
C SER A 187 8.88 -0.77 -6.93
N VAL A 188 7.83 0.04 -6.80
CA VAL A 188 7.90 1.47 -7.20
C VAL A 188 8.80 2.28 -6.28
N VAL A 189 8.79 1.98 -4.98
CA VAL A 189 9.68 2.64 -4.01
C VAL A 189 11.13 2.26 -4.25
N LEU A 190 11.43 0.98 -4.51
CA LEU A 190 12.79 0.58 -4.89
C LEU A 190 13.24 1.29 -6.18
N ALA A 191 12.37 1.41 -7.18
CA ALA A 191 12.68 2.16 -8.40
C ALA A 191 12.97 3.65 -8.09
N GLY A 192 12.18 4.27 -7.22
CA GLY A 192 12.41 5.64 -6.73
C GLY A 192 13.74 5.79 -6.00
N LEU A 193 14.11 4.84 -5.13
CA LEU A 193 15.39 4.83 -4.44
C LEU A 193 16.55 4.69 -5.42
N LEU A 194 16.49 3.75 -6.37
CA LEU A 194 17.51 3.58 -7.40
C LEU A 194 17.67 4.84 -8.27
N ALA A 195 16.58 5.58 -8.53
CA ALA A 195 16.64 6.87 -9.19
C ALA A 195 17.28 7.95 -8.29
N ALA A 196 16.92 7.99 -7.00
CA ALA A 196 17.50 8.91 -6.03
C ALA A 196 19.02 8.71 -5.87
N LEU A 197 19.51 7.46 -5.89
CA LEU A 197 20.94 7.14 -5.84
C LEU A 197 21.75 7.78 -6.98
N LYS A 198 21.15 8.02 -8.15
CA LYS A 198 21.82 8.75 -9.24
C LYS A 198 22.08 10.23 -8.91
N VAL A 199 21.35 10.77 -7.93
CA VAL A 199 21.45 12.18 -7.48
C VAL A 199 22.28 12.31 -6.20
N VAL A 200 22.11 11.38 -5.26
CA VAL A 200 22.83 11.39 -3.97
C VAL A 200 24.17 10.66 -4.01
N GLY A 201 24.37 9.78 -5.00
CA GLY A 201 25.56 8.94 -5.13
C GLY A 201 25.50 7.69 -4.25
N GLY A 202 26.48 6.79 -4.42
CA GLY A 202 26.56 5.54 -3.67
C GLY A 202 25.67 4.42 -4.22
N THR A 203 25.62 3.33 -3.47
CA THR A 203 24.82 2.13 -3.72
C THR A 203 23.79 1.95 -2.61
N LEU A 204 22.78 1.09 -2.81
CA LEU A 204 21.82 0.77 -1.73
C LEU A 204 22.52 0.35 -0.43
N ALA A 205 23.60 -0.42 -0.56
CA ALA A 205 24.37 -0.89 0.59
C ALA A 205 25.11 0.22 1.35
N ASP A 206 25.29 1.41 0.79
CA ASP A 206 25.94 2.54 1.46
C ASP A 206 24.99 3.32 2.38
N HIS A 207 23.69 3.07 2.28
CA HIS A 207 22.66 3.82 2.98
C HIS A 207 22.12 3.10 4.22
N THR A 208 21.67 3.91 5.17
CA THR A 208 20.88 3.47 6.34
C THR A 208 19.45 3.95 6.17
N TYR A 209 18.49 3.05 6.35
CA TYR A 209 17.08 3.27 6.08
C TYR A 209 16.30 3.30 7.39
N LEU A 210 15.41 4.28 7.52
CA LEU A 210 14.44 4.33 8.61
C LEU A 210 13.04 4.48 8.04
N PHE A 211 12.13 3.61 8.50
CA PHE A 211 10.72 3.66 8.14
C PHE A 211 9.88 4.13 9.31
N LEU A 212 8.91 5.00 9.04
CA LEU A 212 7.77 5.19 9.92
C LEU A 212 6.59 4.41 9.33
N GLY A 213 6.14 3.37 10.04
CA GLY A 213 5.19 2.40 9.54
C GLY A 213 5.87 1.04 9.32
N ALA A 214 5.29 0.00 9.91
CA ALA A 214 5.79 -1.37 9.81
C ALA A 214 4.64 -2.34 9.52
N GLY A 215 3.76 -1.95 8.59
CA GLY A 215 2.69 -2.78 8.03
C GLY A 215 3.12 -3.36 6.67
N GLU A 216 2.13 -3.66 5.82
CA GLU A 216 2.29 -4.20 4.46
C GLU A 216 3.36 -3.47 3.63
N ALA A 217 3.15 -2.18 3.37
CA ALA A 217 4.06 -1.37 2.58
C ALA A 217 5.46 -1.30 3.23
N GLY A 218 5.54 -0.91 4.50
CA GLY A 218 6.82 -0.72 5.20
C GLY A 218 7.71 -1.96 5.15
N THR A 219 7.18 -3.14 5.53
CA THR A 219 7.98 -4.37 5.51
C THR A 219 8.19 -4.94 4.11
N GLY A 220 7.23 -4.75 3.19
CA GLY A 220 7.38 -5.18 1.79
C GLY A 220 8.50 -4.42 1.07
N ILE A 221 8.53 -3.09 1.22
CA ILE A 221 9.60 -2.24 0.70
C ILE A 221 10.93 -2.64 1.34
N ALA A 222 10.98 -2.78 2.67
CA ALA A 222 12.20 -3.16 3.39
C ALA A 222 12.77 -4.50 2.90
N ASP A 223 11.93 -5.53 2.71
CA ASP A 223 12.36 -6.83 2.20
C ASP A 223 12.89 -6.73 0.77
N LEU A 224 12.27 -5.93 -0.09
CA LEU A 224 12.74 -5.79 -1.48
C LEU A 224 14.06 -5.01 -1.56
N ILE A 225 14.25 -3.97 -0.73
CA ILE A 225 15.53 -3.28 -0.60
C ILE A 225 16.61 -4.25 -0.11
N ALA A 226 16.32 -5.04 0.95
CA ALA A 226 17.26 -6.03 1.47
C ALA A 226 17.64 -7.10 0.43
N LEU A 227 16.66 -7.58 -0.34
CA LEU A 227 16.88 -8.53 -1.42
C LEU A 227 17.76 -7.95 -2.52
N GLU A 228 17.51 -6.71 -2.94
CA GLU A 228 18.29 -6.05 -3.99
C GLU A 228 19.73 -5.77 -3.52
N MET A 229 19.91 -5.31 -2.28
CA MET A 229 21.22 -5.20 -1.65
C MET A 229 21.96 -6.53 -1.64
N SER A 230 21.28 -7.62 -1.22
CA SER A 230 21.86 -8.97 -1.17
C SER A 230 22.32 -9.46 -2.54
N LYS A 231 21.52 -9.23 -3.60
CA LYS A 231 21.89 -9.60 -4.97
C LYS A 231 23.12 -8.83 -5.48
N HIS A 232 23.23 -7.55 -5.17
CA HIS A 232 24.32 -6.72 -5.67
C HIS A 232 25.63 -6.88 -4.89
N THR A 233 25.55 -7.19 -3.60
CA THR A 233 26.71 -7.32 -2.71
C THR A 233 27.15 -8.76 -2.48
N GLU A 234 26.33 -9.73 -2.90
CA GLU A 234 26.46 -11.16 -2.58
C GLU A 234 26.43 -11.46 -1.06
N MET A 235 26.05 -10.49 -0.23
CA MET A 235 25.90 -10.68 1.21
C MET A 235 24.61 -11.45 1.52
N PRO A 236 24.58 -12.26 2.59
CA PRO A 236 23.34 -12.83 3.10
C PRO A 236 22.28 -11.75 3.36
N ILE A 237 21.02 -12.05 3.03
CA ILE A 237 19.92 -11.09 3.18
C ILE A 237 19.79 -10.56 4.61
N ASP A 238 20.06 -11.39 5.62
CA ASP A 238 20.00 -10.99 7.02
C ASP A 238 21.07 -9.96 7.40
N ASP A 239 22.22 -9.94 6.72
CA ASP A 239 23.22 -8.89 6.90
C ASP A 239 22.78 -7.59 6.23
N CYS A 240 22.12 -7.68 5.08
CA CYS A 240 21.55 -6.53 4.38
C CYS A 240 20.45 -5.85 5.21
N ARG A 241 19.67 -6.63 5.97
CA ARG A 241 18.62 -6.11 6.87
C ARG A 241 19.15 -5.23 8.00
N LYS A 242 20.42 -5.39 8.42
CA LYS A 242 21.00 -4.64 9.56
C LYS A 242 21.03 -3.12 9.36
N LYS A 243 20.92 -2.64 8.11
CA LYS A 243 20.87 -1.21 7.79
C LYS A 243 19.44 -0.66 7.68
N ILE A 244 18.43 -1.50 7.89
CA ILE A 244 17.02 -1.15 7.73
C ILE A 244 16.31 -1.20 9.08
N TRP A 245 15.77 -0.06 9.48
CA TRP A 245 15.10 0.16 10.76
C TRP A 245 13.66 0.56 10.54
N LEU A 246 12.75 0.10 11.39
CA LEU A 246 11.33 0.40 11.28
C LEU A 246 10.77 0.85 12.63
N VAL A 247 9.91 1.86 12.60
CA VAL A 247 9.16 2.39 13.75
C VAL A 247 7.68 2.06 13.56
N ASP A 248 7.06 1.43 14.55
CA ASP A 248 5.62 1.20 14.57
C ASP A 248 4.92 2.04 15.65
N SER A 249 3.62 1.81 15.88
CA SER A 249 2.84 2.57 16.86
C SER A 249 3.35 2.48 18.31
N LYS A 250 4.29 1.57 18.61
CA LYS A 250 4.92 1.44 19.93
C LYS A 250 6.39 1.88 19.93
N GLY A 251 6.89 2.47 18.85
CA GLY A 251 8.27 2.94 18.71
C GLY A 251 9.14 2.03 17.83
N LEU A 252 10.46 2.15 17.96
CA LEU A 252 11.45 1.41 17.18
C LEU A 252 11.30 -0.11 17.37
N ILE A 253 11.34 -0.86 16.27
CA ILE A 253 11.35 -2.32 16.28
C ILE A 253 12.75 -2.79 16.66
N VAL A 254 12.88 -3.41 17.84
CA VAL A 254 14.15 -3.82 18.43
C VAL A 254 14.05 -5.22 19.07
N GLY A 255 15.20 -5.86 19.29
CA GLY A 255 15.30 -7.23 19.81
C GLY A 255 14.59 -7.45 21.14
N SER A 256 14.60 -6.46 22.04
CA SER A 256 13.90 -6.51 23.33
C SER A 256 12.37 -6.60 23.20
N ARG A 257 11.81 -6.25 22.04
CA ARG A 257 10.36 -6.33 21.76
C ARG A 257 9.94 -7.61 21.04
N LYS A 258 10.89 -8.46 20.61
CA LYS A 258 10.69 -9.55 19.62
C LYS A 258 9.56 -10.54 19.94
N GLU A 259 9.33 -10.85 21.21
CA GLU A 259 8.25 -11.75 21.64
C GLU A 259 6.85 -11.18 21.41
N SER A 260 6.69 -9.86 21.50
CA SER A 260 5.41 -9.17 21.30
C SER A 260 5.13 -8.80 19.84
N LEU A 261 6.10 -9.00 18.94
CA LEU A 261 6.00 -8.63 17.53
C LEU A 261 5.28 -9.70 16.72
N GLN A 262 4.47 -9.23 15.78
CA GLN A 262 3.95 -10.06 14.69
C GLN A 262 5.11 -10.67 13.89
N HIS A 263 4.91 -11.86 13.33
CA HIS A 263 6.00 -12.64 12.72
C HIS A 263 6.76 -11.87 11.63
N PHE A 264 6.05 -11.14 10.76
CA PHE A 264 6.64 -10.34 9.67
C PHE A 264 7.49 -9.14 10.14
N LYS A 265 7.35 -8.72 11.41
CA LYS A 265 8.17 -7.67 12.03
C LYS A 265 9.47 -8.19 12.63
N LYS A 266 9.52 -9.48 12.99
CA LYS A 266 10.65 -10.09 13.71
C LYS A 266 12.00 -10.02 12.98
N PRO A 267 12.08 -10.11 11.63
CA PRO A 267 13.35 -9.96 10.92
C PRO A 267 14.02 -8.59 11.07
N TRP A 268 13.26 -7.58 11.46
CA TRP A 268 13.73 -6.19 11.60
C TRP A 268 14.06 -5.79 13.04
N ALA A 269 13.90 -6.73 13.99
CA ALA A 269 14.11 -6.51 15.41
C ALA A 269 15.59 -6.67 15.76
N HIS A 270 16.39 -5.68 15.38
CA HIS A 270 17.84 -5.62 15.63
C HIS A 270 18.13 -5.26 17.09
N GLU A 271 19.36 -5.51 17.54
CA GLU A 271 19.82 -5.06 18.85
C GLU A 271 19.99 -3.54 18.85
N HIS A 272 19.18 -2.85 19.67
CA HIS A 272 19.23 -1.41 19.90
C HIS A 272 18.39 -1.07 21.15
N GLU A 273 18.70 0.04 21.80
CA GLU A 273 17.87 0.57 22.89
C GLU A 273 16.46 0.92 22.40
N PRO A 274 15.40 0.68 23.19
CA PRO A 274 14.05 1.07 22.80
C PRO A 274 13.91 2.58 22.67
N LEU A 275 13.44 3.05 21.52
CA LEU A 275 13.10 4.45 21.26
C LEU A 275 11.61 4.56 20.99
N LYS A 276 10.95 5.57 21.56
CA LYS A 276 9.49 5.70 21.51
C LYS A 276 9.03 6.55 20.33
N THR A 277 9.80 7.57 19.98
CA THR A 277 9.40 8.54 18.96
C THR A 277 10.21 8.41 17.68
N LEU A 278 9.66 8.91 16.57
CA LEU A 278 10.39 8.98 15.30
C LEU A 278 11.62 9.89 15.40
N LEU A 279 11.50 11.03 16.08
CA LEU A 279 12.62 11.98 16.23
C LEU A 279 13.80 11.34 16.97
N GLU A 280 13.54 10.67 18.10
CA GLU A 280 14.57 9.91 18.83
C GLU A 280 15.24 8.88 17.90
N ALA A 281 14.46 8.16 17.09
CA ALA A 281 14.99 7.19 16.15
C ALA A 281 15.85 7.84 15.06
N VAL A 282 15.44 8.99 14.51
CA VAL A 282 16.22 9.75 13.53
C VAL A 282 17.54 10.24 14.11
N GLU A 283 17.53 10.78 15.33
CA GLU A 283 18.72 11.30 16.00
C GLU A 283 19.72 10.20 16.39
N SER A 284 19.20 9.03 16.82
CA SER A 284 20.01 7.88 17.22
C SER A 284 20.56 7.09 16.03
N ILE A 285 19.71 6.75 15.06
CA ILE A 285 20.07 5.91 13.91
C ILE A 285 20.80 6.72 12.84
N LYS A 286 20.53 8.03 12.74
CA LYS A 286 21.06 8.93 11.70
C LYS A 286 20.88 8.37 10.28
N PRO A 287 19.64 8.05 9.86
CA PRO A 287 19.39 7.42 8.58
C PRO A 287 19.67 8.39 7.43
N THR A 288 20.13 7.87 6.31
CA THR A 288 20.29 8.65 5.06
C THR A 288 19.01 8.69 4.24
N VAL A 289 18.12 7.72 4.47
CA VAL A 289 16.83 7.55 3.78
C VAL A 289 15.73 7.40 4.82
N LEU A 290 14.73 8.27 4.75
CA LEU A 290 13.53 8.25 5.61
C LEU A 290 12.29 7.95 4.75
N ILE A 291 11.53 6.91 5.11
CA ILE A 291 10.37 6.44 4.34
C ILE A 291 9.13 6.37 5.23
N GLY A 292 8.09 7.10 4.86
CA GLY A 292 6.81 7.15 5.55
C GLY A 292 5.79 6.23 4.88
N THR A 293 5.26 5.27 5.65
CA THR A 293 4.22 4.30 5.23
C THR A 293 3.24 4.06 6.37
N SER A 294 3.00 5.10 7.16
CA SER A 294 2.30 4.98 8.45
C SER A 294 0.77 5.04 8.34
N GLY A 295 0.27 5.68 7.29
CA GLY A 295 -1.12 6.12 7.18
C GLY A 295 -1.48 7.24 8.15
N VAL A 296 -0.51 7.96 8.73
CA VAL A 296 -0.75 9.06 9.66
C VAL A 296 -0.09 10.33 9.14
N GLY A 297 -0.90 11.35 8.88
CA GLY A 297 -0.43 12.61 8.31
C GLY A 297 0.41 13.45 9.29
N ARG A 298 1.30 14.27 8.73
CA ARG A 298 2.09 15.29 9.46
C ARG A 298 3.03 14.74 10.54
N THR A 299 3.46 13.49 10.41
CA THR A 299 4.40 12.85 11.35
C THR A 299 5.86 13.13 11.03
N PHE A 300 6.20 13.51 9.79
CA PHE A 300 7.52 14.07 9.46
C PHE A 300 7.49 15.54 9.79
N THR A 301 7.61 15.85 11.08
CA THR A 301 7.57 17.22 11.58
C THR A 301 8.80 18.01 11.13
N LYS A 302 8.76 19.33 11.34
CA LYS A 302 9.90 20.21 11.05
C LYS A 302 11.17 19.72 11.74
N GLU A 303 11.08 19.34 13.01
CA GLU A 303 12.21 18.85 13.80
C GLU A 303 12.79 17.57 13.20
N VAL A 304 11.93 16.65 12.75
CA VAL A 304 12.36 15.40 12.09
C VAL A 304 13.11 15.69 10.79
N ILE A 305 12.58 16.59 9.96
CA ILE A 305 13.15 16.90 8.64
C ILE A 305 14.43 17.73 8.79
N GLU A 306 14.47 18.70 9.69
CA GLU A 306 15.68 19.47 10.00
C GLU A 306 16.76 18.56 10.62
N ALA A 307 16.39 17.60 11.49
CA ALA A 307 17.31 16.60 11.98
C ALA A 307 17.90 15.77 10.84
N MET A 308 17.07 15.23 9.94
CA MET A 308 17.53 14.53 8.72
C MET A 308 18.52 15.38 7.90
N ALA A 309 18.24 16.67 7.74
CA ALA A 309 19.07 17.60 6.98
C ALA A 309 20.36 18.02 7.70
N SER A 310 20.44 17.85 9.03
CA SER A 310 21.60 18.26 9.82
C SER A 310 22.82 17.35 9.64
N PHE A 311 22.60 16.07 9.33
CA PHE A 311 23.67 15.08 9.15
C PHE A 311 23.70 14.44 7.75
N ASN A 312 22.77 14.81 6.85
CA ASN A 312 22.80 14.43 5.45
C ASN A 312 22.89 15.68 4.57
N GLU A 313 23.82 15.69 3.61
CA GLU A 313 23.89 16.79 2.64
C GLU A 313 22.71 16.80 1.68
N LYS A 314 22.20 15.61 1.32
CA LYS A 314 21.00 15.42 0.50
C LYS A 314 20.14 14.30 1.11
N PRO A 315 19.30 14.59 2.12
CA PRO A 315 18.45 13.57 2.73
C PRO A 315 17.44 13.06 1.69
N VAL A 316 17.26 11.74 1.61
CA VAL A 316 16.17 11.14 0.82
C VAL A 316 14.96 10.99 1.72
N ILE A 317 13.83 11.63 1.36
CA ILE A 317 12.62 11.68 2.18
C ILE A 317 11.42 11.27 1.32
N PHE A 318 10.87 10.10 1.58
CA PHE A 318 9.71 9.58 0.87
C PHE A 318 8.48 9.59 1.79
N SER A 319 7.44 10.33 1.42
CA SER A 319 6.19 10.45 2.20
C SER A 319 5.04 9.76 1.47
N LEU A 320 4.86 8.46 1.71
CA LEU A 320 4.12 7.58 0.81
C LEU A 320 2.68 7.31 1.23
N SER A 321 2.26 7.78 2.40
CA SER A 321 0.92 7.54 2.89
C SER A 321 -0.15 8.28 2.07
N ASN A 322 -1.21 7.55 1.70
CA ASN A 322 -2.31 8.03 0.87
C ASN A 322 -3.63 8.07 1.67
N PRO A 323 -4.55 9.02 1.38
CA PRO A 323 -4.44 10.13 0.41
C PRO A 323 -3.59 11.30 0.96
N THR A 324 -3.53 12.44 0.26
CA THR A 324 -2.72 13.62 0.64
C THR A 324 -2.87 14.06 2.10
N SER A 325 -4.07 13.94 2.69
CA SER A 325 -4.31 14.27 4.10
C SER A 325 -3.57 13.36 5.11
N HIS A 326 -3.09 12.21 4.65
CA HIS A 326 -2.34 11.21 5.42
C HIS A 326 -0.86 11.22 5.09
N SER A 327 -0.41 12.08 4.17
CA SER A 327 1.01 12.28 3.87
C SER A 327 1.77 12.72 5.12
N GLU A 328 2.87 12.04 5.44
CA GLU A 328 3.73 12.34 6.59
C GLU A 328 4.25 13.79 6.58
N CYS A 329 4.50 14.35 5.41
CA CYS A 329 4.68 15.79 5.16
C CYS A 329 4.28 16.13 3.72
N THR A 330 4.22 17.43 3.42
CA THR A 330 4.04 17.95 2.06
C THR A 330 5.37 18.16 1.34
N ALA A 331 5.33 18.29 0.01
CA ALA A 331 6.51 18.66 -0.78
C ALA A 331 7.09 20.02 -0.36
N GLU A 332 6.22 21.01 -0.14
CA GLU A 332 6.60 22.36 0.31
C GLU A 332 7.40 22.32 1.63
N GLU A 333 6.90 21.57 2.60
CA GLU A 333 7.55 21.38 3.91
C GLU A 333 8.89 20.67 3.76
N ALA A 334 8.96 19.60 2.97
CA ALA A 334 10.19 18.86 2.74
C ALA A 334 11.28 19.72 2.10
N TYR A 335 10.97 20.48 1.06
CA TYR A 335 11.95 21.36 0.42
C TYR A 335 12.31 22.54 1.31
N THR A 336 11.34 23.19 1.95
CA THR A 336 11.60 24.36 2.81
C THR A 336 12.47 24.01 4.01
N TRP A 337 12.12 22.95 4.74
CA TRP A 337 12.83 22.57 5.97
C TRP A 337 14.20 21.92 5.72
N THR A 338 14.47 21.49 4.48
CA THR A 338 15.81 21.00 4.08
C THR A 338 16.62 22.02 3.29
N GLN A 339 16.11 23.25 3.12
CA GLN A 339 16.75 24.30 2.32
C GLN A 339 16.99 23.86 0.87
N GLY A 340 16.00 23.20 0.26
CA GLY A 340 16.03 22.70 -1.11
C GLY A 340 16.92 21.47 -1.33
N ARG A 341 17.51 20.88 -0.28
CA ARG A 341 18.46 19.77 -0.40
C ARG A 341 17.82 18.39 -0.45
N ALA A 342 16.58 18.23 0.01
CA ALA A 342 15.91 16.94 0.00
C ALA A 342 15.71 16.37 -1.41
N VAL A 343 15.95 15.05 -1.54
CA VAL A 343 15.39 14.26 -2.64
C VAL A 343 14.05 13.72 -2.14
N PHE A 344 12.97 14.36 -2.60
CA PHE A 344 11.62 14.10 -2.13
C PHE A 344 10.76 13.35 -3.15
N ALA A 345 9.96 12.41 -2.66
CA ALA A 345 8.87 11.77 -3.40
C ALA A 345 7.69 11.51 -2.46
N SER A 346 6.48 11.42 -3.00
CA SER A 346 5.27 11.19 -2.23
C SER A 346 4.35 10.14 -2.86
N GLY A 347 3.44 9.57 -2.07
CA GLY A 347 2.43 8.63 -2.59
C GLY A 347 1.27 9.33 -3.31
N SER A 348 0.92 10.53 -2.84
CA SER A 348 -0.11 11.39 -3.43
C SER A 348 0.52 12.54 -4.22
N PRO A 349 -0.17 13.08 -5.23
CA PRO A 349 0.35 14.19 -6.03
C PRO A 349 0.47 15.47 -5.20
N PHE A 350 1.52 16.24 -5.47
CA PHE A 350 1.71 17.62 -5.00
C PHE A 350 2.07 18.49 -6.19
N ASP A 351 1.63 19.76 -6.14
CA ASP A 351 2.01 20.75 -7.14
C ASP A 351 3.53 21.05 -7.11
N PRO A 352 4.09 21.59 -8.21
CA PRO A 352 5.47 22.05 -8.21
C PRO A 352 5.72 23.10 -7.12
N VAL A 353 6.91 23.03 -6.50
CA VAL A 353 7.32 23.91 -5.40
C VAL A 353 8.41 24.87 -5.87
N GLU A 354 8.24 26.17 -5.66
CA GLU A 354 9.29 27.15 -5.90
C GLU A 354 10.05 27.44 -4.60
N TYR A 355 11.35 27.16 -4.58
CA TYR A 355 12.23 27.46 -3.45
C TYR A 355 13.52 28.13 -3.94
N GLU A 356 13.81 29.33 -3.44
CA GLU A 356 14.98 30.15 -3.80
C GLU A 356 15.24 30.29 -5.31
N GLY A 357 14.16 30.51 -6.08
CA GLY A 357 14.25 30.72 -7.54
C GLY A 357 14.44 29.44 -8.35
N LYS A 358 14.33 28.26 -7.73
CA LYS A 358 14.30 26.96 -8.41
C LYS A 358 12.95 26.29 -8.22
N THR A 359 12.40 25.75 -9.30
CA THR A 359 11.18 24.95 -9.29
C THR A 359 11.51 23.47 -9.11
N TYR A 360 10.86 22.84 -8.15
CA TYR A 360 10.96 21.41 -7.84
C TYR A 360 9.67 20.71 -8.25
N TYR A 361 9.81 19.59 -8.96
CA TYR A 361 8.69 18.76 -9.40
C TYR A 361 8.77 17.43 -8.61
N PRO A 362 8.06 17.31 -7.48
CA PRO A 362 8.14 16.12 -6.64
C PRO A 362 7.59 14.90 -7.40
N GLY A 363 8.34 13.80 -7.39
CA GLY A 363 7.89 12.56 -8.01
C GLY A 363 6.79 11.88 -7.18
N GLN A 364 5.91 11.15 -7.85
CA GLN A 364 4.88 10.31 -7.22
C GLN A 364 5.29 8.83 -7.29
N SER A 365 5.16 8.11 -6.17
CA SER A 365 5.43 6.66 -6.06
C SER A 365 4.13 5.86 -5.99
#